data_AF-M5S797-F1
#
_entry.id   AF-M5S797-F1
#
_cell.length_a   1.000
_cell.length_b   1.000
_cell.length_c   1.000
_cell.angle_alpha   90.00
_cell.angle_beta   90.00
_cell.angle_gamma   90.00
#
_symmetry.space_group_name_H-M   'P 1'
#
loop_
_entity.id
_entity.type
_entity.pdbx_description
1 polymer ?
#
loop_
_entity_poly.entity_id
_entity_poly.type
_entity_poly.pdbx_seq_one_letter_code
_entity_poly.pdbx_strand_id
1 'polypeptide(L)'
;MKFSRLDDRRRDGAIYAVVLFSSLIVASIGLASLQLMRLQGRSADESDDFIAARVYARAAIDIGMLRIRSDPYWRTHLGSGDWITQQTMDRGTFSLSAIDPVDGDVAVGDNHPIVLTGTGRQGNALFQTSVRLEVGPQTGSCLEVSMISGDDMDINGATLTSDQTVCTNEKVNAVGGSIINANVEAYDDIHGASYTKATQLRSTRRTMPDPLHVLDHYLSNGTTIDYSSLRTWPQSEILANTTFESGTQNWQPRGDCTLQRSLMQKKDGIYSLSVTGRANNYAVAAQAISLDDLRSGDTYDVLLNVFPTANAKVRAVLTLETSPASTRSFITPVTSLDGNEWGSVEGRFTPIWTGTLTKATLYLQIDVANDYYMDSVSLLNTTYPSGSFVLDGLLTPNHNPFGNSTNAKGIYLINCAGKDVRVGKSRIVGTLVFLNPGPDAIIEGPLVWEPAELDYPALLTNDDLRIGLSSAGFNETSVGSNLNPPDTPYPMNGGTSNTSLSTPTRILRKSRGWSIPRR
;
A
#
# COMPACT_ATOMS: atom_id res chain seq x y z
N MET A 1 -41.90 84.35 99.87
CA MET A 1 -42.97 83.61 99.16
C MET A 1 -42.49 82.18 98.98
N LYS A 2 -43.33 81.20 99.30
CA LYS A 2 -43.00 79.77 99.42
C LYS A 2 -43.21 79.04 98.07
N PHE A 3 -42.52 77.91 97.88
CA PHE A 3 -42.62 76.88 96.81
C PHE A 3 -41.80 77.11 95.53
N SER A 4 -41.16 76.11 94.90
CA SER A 4 -41.19 74.64 95.09
C SER A 4 -39.86 73.96 94.71
N ARG A 5 -39.54 72.89 95.44
CA ARG A 5 -38.70 71.77 94.99
C ARG A 5 -39.26 71.18 93.69
N LEU A 6 -38.39 70.82 92.74
CA LEU A 6 -38.63 69.73 91.80
C LEU A 6 -37.36 68.89 91.66
N ASP A 7 -37.50 67.67 92.18
CA ASP A 7 -36.89 66.39 91.75
C ASP A 7 -35.40 66.31 91.45
N ASP A 8 -34.69 65.99 92.52
CA ASP A 8 -33.50 65.15 92.54
C ASP A 8 -33.92 63.67 92.41
N ARG A 9 -33.72 63.05 91.23
CA ARG A 9 -33.44 61.60 91.10
C ARG A 9 -33.15 61.13 89.67
N ARG A 10 -32.03 60.39 89.58
CA ARG A 10 -31.62 59.36 88.60
C ARG A 10 -31.06 59.83 87.26
N ARG A 11 -29.73 60.03 87.19
CA ARG A 11 -28.97 59.94 85.91
C ARG A 11 -27.58 59.26 85.97
N ASP A 12 -27.18 58.61 87.07
CA ASP A 12 -25.82 58.05 87.16
C ASP A 12 -25.66 56.61 86.62
N GLY A 13 -26.75 55.87 86.39
CA GLY A 13 -26.69 54.50 85.85
C GLY A 13 -26.48 54.41 84.32
N ALA A 14 -26.91 55.43 83.58
CA ALA A 14 -26.85 55.42 82.11
C ALA A 14 -25.42 55.59 81.58
N ILE A 15 -24.58 56.38 82.26
CA ILE A 15 -23.17 56.55 81.90
C ILE A 15 -22.40 55.24 82.11
N TYR A 16 -22.68 54.52 83.21
CA TYR A 16 -22.06 53.23 83.46
C TYR A 16 -22.44 52.20 82.39
N ALA A 17 -23.71 52.17 81.96
CA ALA A 17 -24.15 51.32 80.86
C ALA A 17 -23.47 51.69 79.53
N VAL A 18 -23.38 52.98 79.19
CA VAL A 18 -22.73 53.44 77.95
C VAL A 18 -21.23 53.11 77.95
N VAL A 19 -20.53 53.33 79.07
CA VAL A 19 -19.10 52.99 79.20
C VAL A 19 -18.90 51.48 79.11
N LEU A 20 -19.74 50.68 79.77
CA LEU A 20 -19.64 49.22 79.76
C LEU A 20 -20.00 48.63 78.39
N PHE A 21 -21.00 49.18 77.68
CA PHE A 21 -21.28 48.82 76.29
C PHE A 21 -20.14 49.25 75.36
N SER A 22 -19.58 50.44 75.55
CA SER A 22 -18.45 50.91 74.72
C SER A 22 -17.19 50.07 74.94
N SER A 23 -16.88 49.67 76.17
CA SER A 23 -15.75 48.80 76.47
C SER A 23 -15.97 47.37 75.98
N LEU A 24 -17.20 46.84 76.05
CA LEU A 24 -17.56 45.56 75.45
C LEU A 24 -17.41 45.57 73.93
N ILE A 25 -17.84 46.65 73.26
CA ILE A 25 -17.68 46.84 71.82
C ILE A 25 -16.19 46.87 71.46
N VAL A 26 -15.38 47.68 72.16
CA VAL A 26 -13.93 47.75 71.91
C VAL A 26 -13.25 46.40 72.14
N ALA A 27 -13.61 45.67 73.20
CA ALA A 27 -13.08 44.32 73.45
C ALA A 27 -13.50 43.31 72.35
N SER A 28 -14.75 43.39 71.87
CA SER A 28 -15.24 42.52 70.79
C SER A 28 -14.55 42.80 69.46
N ILE A 29 -14.29 44.07 69.13
CA ILE A 29 -13.51 44.48 67.94
C ILE A 29 -12.07 43.98 68.08
N GLY A 30 -11.47 44.11 69.27
CA GLY A 30 -10.13 43.59 69.56
C GLY A 30 -10.04 42.09 69.31
N LEU A 31 -10.97 41.30 69.84
CA LEU A 31 -11.00 39.84 69.65
C LEU A 31 -11.30 39.43 68.20
N ALA A 32 -12.24 40.11 67.54
CA ALA A 32 -12.55 39.87 66.13
C ALA A 32 -11.34 40.15 65.23
N SER A 33 -10.60 41.22 65.50
CA SER A 33 -9.39 41.57 64.74
C SER A 33 -8.27 40.53 64.90
N LEU A 34 -8.08 39.98 66.11
CA LEU A 34 -7.12 38.89 66.35
C LEU A 34 -7.53 37.59 65.66
N GLN A 35 -8.83 37.26 65.63
CA GLN A 35 -9.32 36.10 64.88
C GLN A 35 -9.12 36.27 63.38
N LEU A 36 -9.39 37.47 62.83
CA LEU A 36 -9.13 37.80 61.43
C LEU A 36 -7.65 37.68 61.08
N MET A 37 -6.74 38.17 61.94
CA MET A 37 -5.30 38.02 61.71
C MET A 37 -4.86 36.55 61.68
N ARG A 38 -5.41 35.69 62.55
CA ARG A 38 -5.10 34.24 62.51
C ARG A 38 -5.64 33.57 61.26
N LEU A 39 -6.84 33.95 60.83
CA LEU A 39 -7.46 33.40 59.62
C LEU A 39 -6.71 33.85 58.36
N GLN A 40 -6.31 35.12 58.29
CA GLN A 40 -5.46 35.65 57.23
C GLN A 40 -4.08 34.99 57.23
N GLY A 41 -3.48 34.78 58.41
CA GLY A 41 -2.21 34.06 58.55
C GLY A 41 -2.30 32.64 58.01
N ARG A 42 -3.31 31.86 58.42
CA ARG A 42 -3.53 30.50 57.89
C ARG A 42 -3.79 30.49 56.39
N SER A 43 -4.59 31.43 55.89
CA SER A 43 -4.85 31.53 54.45
C SER A 43 -3.60 31.90 53.65
N ALA A 44 -2.69 32.70 54.22
CA ALA A 44 -1.40 33.02 53.62
C ALA A 44 -0.48 31.79 53.62
N ASP A 45 -0.39 31.07 54.75
CA ASP A 45 0.40 29.84 54.86
C ASP A 45 -0.09 28.76 53.86
N GLU A 46 -1.41 28.56 53.74
CA GLU A 46 -2.00 27.62 52.78
C GLU A 46 -1.73 28.03 51.32
N SER A 47 -1.72 29.34 51.03
CA SER A 47 -1.37 29.86 49.72
C SER A 47 0.11 29.66 49.39
N ASP A 48 1.00 29.89 50.36
CA ASP A 48 2.44 29.68 50.21
C ASP A 48 2.75 28.18 50.00
N ASP A 49 2.11 27.30 50.78
CA ASP A 49 2.22 25.84 50.62
C ASP A 49 1.74 25.39 49.23
N PHE A 50 0.66 25.97 48.70
CA PHE A 50 0.17 25.64 47.36
C PHE A 50 1.12 26.11 46.25
N ILE A 51 1.67 27.32 46.36
CA ILE A 51 2.66 27.84 45.39
C ILE A 51 3.88 26.93 45.37
N ALA A 52 4.38 26.52 46.54
CA ALA A 52 5.52 25.64 46.64
C ALA A 52 5.22 24.22 46.12
N ALA A 53 4.05 23.65 46.42
CA ALA A 53 3.61 22.36 45.86
C ALA A 53 3.60 22.38 44.32
N ARG A 54 3.18 23.49 43.71
CA ARG A 54 3.22 23.68 42.25
C ARG A 54 4.65 23.72 41.70
N VAL A 55 5.57 24.37 42.40
CA VAL A 55 7.00 24.41 42.03
C VAL A 55 7.60 23.00 42.10
N TYR A 56 7.32 22.25 43.17
CA TYR A 56 7.80 20.87 43.33
C TYR A 56 7.27 19.94 42.23
N ALA A 57 6.00 20.04 41.87
CA ALA A 57 5.43 19.26 40.77
C ALA A 57 6.09 19.55 39.42
N ARG A 58 6.42 20.83 39.14
CA ARG A 58 7.13 21.22 37.92
C ARG A 58 8.57 20.74 37.92
N ALA A 59 9.26 20.85 39.06
CA ALA A 59 10.61 20.33 39.23
C ALA A 59 10.67 18.81 39.01
N ALA A 60 9.64 18.07 39.42
CA ALA A 60 9.53 16.63 39.14
C ALA A 60 9.53 16.34 37.63
N ILE A 61 8.78 17.12 36.84
CA ILE A 61 8.79 16.99 35.37
C ILE A 61 10.16 17.30 34.79
N ASP A 62 10.81 18.37 35.23
CA ASP A 62 12.15 18.75 34.75
C ASP A 62 13.20 17.66 35.07
N ILE A 63 13.10 17.03 36.24
CA ILE A 63 13.93 15.87 36.62
C ILE A 63 13.62 14.66 35.73
N GLY A 64 12.34 14.42 35.41
CA GLY A 64 11.94 13.36 34.48
C GLY A 64 12.54 13.54 33.09
N MET A 65 12.46 14.76 32.54
CA MET A 65 13.09 15.13 31.28
C MET A 65 14.61 14.93 31.31
N LEU A 66 15.26 15.27 32.43
CA LEU A 66 16.69 15.05 32.61
C LEU A 66 17.04 13.55 32.59
N ARG A 67 16.27 12.70 33.28
CA ARG A 67 16.49 11.25 33.29
C ARG A 67 16.39 10.65 31.88
N ILE A 68 15.34 11.01 31.14
CA ILE A 68 15.14 10.62 29.73
C ILE A 68 16.36 11.02 28.89
N ARG A 69 16.86 12.25 29.06
CA ARG A 69 18.00 12.74 28.28
C ARG A 69 19.33 12.09 28.68
N SER A 70 19.49 11.72 29.95
CA SER A 70 20.76 11.19 30.47
C SER A 70 20.96 9.69 30.27
N ASP A 71 19.87 8.94 30.11
CA ASP A 71 19.91 7.48 29.97
C ASP A 71 19.36 7.06 28.60
N PRO A 72 20.20 6.58 27.66
CA PRO A 72 19.75 6.08 26.36
C PRO A 72 18.76 4.91 26.45
N TYR A 73 18.72 4.20 27.58
CA TYR A 73 17.85 3.04 27.83
C TYR A 73 16.79 3.33 28.89
N TRP A 74 16.44 4.61 29.10
CA TRP A 74 15.50 5.03 30.14
C TRP A 74 14.17 4.27 30.11
N ARG A 75 13.66 3.88 28.92
CA ARG A 75 12.42 3.12 28.76
C ARG A 75 12.46 1.77 29.47
N THR A 76 13.54 1.02 29.28
CA THR A 76 13.69 -0.32 29.87
C THR A 76 14.18 -0.25 31.32
N HIS A 77 15.01 0.74 31.67
CA HIS A 77 15.53 0.90 33.02
C HIS A 77 14.51 1.48 34.01
N LEU A 78 13.69 2.46 33.59
CA LEU A 78 12.71 3.11 34.46
C LEU A 78 11.33 2.46 34.35
N GLY A 79 10.96 1.98 33.16
CA GLY A 79 9.67 1.35 32.90
C GLY A 79 8.47 2.25 33.18
N SER A 80 7.30 1.61 33.26
CA SER A 80 6.03 2.24 33.58
C SER A 80 5.82 2.38 35.09
N GLY A 81 5.17 3.47 35.50
CA GLY A 81 4.80 3.73 36.89
C GLY A 81 5.68 4.76 37.57
N ASP A 82 5.91 4.59 38.87
CA ASP A 82 6.59 5.58 39.70
C ASP A 82 8.12 5.53 39.50
N TRP A 83 8.67 6.62 38.97
CA TRP A 83 10.12 6.80 38.82
C TRP A 83 10.78 7.37 40.07
N ILE A 84 10.03 8.18 40.81
CA ILE A 84 10.44 8.82 42.07
C ILE A 84 9.24 8.90 42.99
N THR A 85 9.39 8.45 44.24
CA THR A 85 8.31 8.47 45.22
C THR A 85 8.72 9.31 46.43
N GLN A 86 7.93 10.35 46.73
CA GLN A 86 8.05 11.23 47.90
C GLN A 86 9.47 11.72 48.22
N GLN A 87 10.26 12.05 47.19
CA GLN A 87 11.60 12.59 47.39
C GLN A 87 11.51 13.97 48.04
N THR A 88 12.23 14.16 49.14
CA THR A 88 12.27 15.43 49.87
C THR A 88 13.03 16.48 49.08
N MET A 89 12.44 17.67 48.97
CA MET A 89 13.08 18.87 48.40
C MET A 89 12.72 20.06 49.28
N ASP A 90 13.71 20.56 50.03
CA ASP A 90 13.52 21.60 51.04
C ASP A 90 12.45 21.21 52.09
N ARG A 91 11.33 21.95 52.16
CA ARG A 91 10.26 21.73 53.15
C ARG A 91 9.11 20.85 52.64
N GLY A 92 9.16 20.44 51.37
CA GLY A 92 8.14 19.59 50.74
C GLY A 92 8.70 18.30 50.14
N THR A 93 7.85 17.61 49.41
CA THR A 93 8.21 16.40 48.66
C THR A 93 7.69 16.48 47.23
N PHE A 94 8.34 15.75 46.34
CA PHE A 94 7.85 15.53 44.99
C PHE A 94 7.87 14.04 44.63
N SER A 95 7.00 13.64 43.71
CA SER A 95 6.95 12.32 43.10
C SER A 95 6.82 12.49 41.59
N LEU A 96 7.32 11.51 40.85
CA LEU A 96 7.29 11.48 39.40
C LEU A 96 6.86 10.08 38.96
N SER A 97 5.88 10.01 38.05
CA SER A 97 5.49 8.79 37.39
C SER A 97 5.37 8.98 35.88
N ALA A 98 5.42 7.88 35.15
CA ALA A 98 5.32 7.87 33.71
C ALA A 98 4.44 6.71 33.19
N ILE A 99 3.68 6.97 32.13
CA ILE A 99 2.84 5.98 31.47
C ILE A 99 2.81 6.23 29.96
N ASP A 100 2.80 5.15 29.18
CA ASP A 100 2.51 5.19 27.76
C ASP A 100 0.98 5.27 27.56
N PRO A 101 0.43 6.30 26.90
CA PRO A 101 -1.01 6.42 26.69
C PRO A 101 -1.57 5.48 25.60
N VAL A 102 -0.72 4.78 24.83
CA VAL A 102 -1.13 3.86 23.76
C VAL A 102 -1.45 2.48 24.31
N ASP A 103 -0.52 1.87 25.03
CA ASP A 103 -0.62 0.49 25.52
C ASP A 103 -0.44 0.35 27.05
N GLY A 104 -0.10 1.45 27.74
CA GLY A 104 0.14 1.45 29.17
C GLY A 104 1.55 0.97 29.56
N ASP A 105 2.41 0.63 28.60
CA ASP A 105 3.78 0.18 28.85
C ASP A 105 4.85 1.02 28.14
N VAL A 106 5.50 1.91 28.89
CA VAL A 106 6.64 2.74 28.50
C VAL A 106 7.83 1.94 27.95
N ALA A 107 7.94 0.65 28.27
CA ALA A 107 9.02 -0.19 27.76
C ALA A 107 8.79 -0.66 26.30
N VAL A 108 7.58 -0.52 25.77
CA VAL A 108 7.19 -0.96 24.42
C VAL A 108 7.00 0.25 23.52
N GLY A 109 7.39 0.13 22.24
CA GLY A 109 7.22 1.18 21.24
C GLY A 109 8.23 2.33 21.35
N ASP A 110 9.35 2.21 20.64
CA ASP A 110 10.43 3.22 20.66
C ASP A 110 9.99 4.62 20.20
N ASN A 111 8.86 4.72 19.50
CA ASN A 111 8.29 5.99 19.06
C ASN A 111 7.00 6.37 19.79
N HIS A 112 6.55 5.58 20.76
CA HIS A 112 5.33 5.90 21.49
C HIS A 112 5.52 7.16 22.35
N PRO A 113 4.46 7.99 22.46
CA PRO A 113 4.45 9.13 23.36
C PRO A 113 4.52 8.67 24.82
N ILE A 114 4.96 9.55 25.71
CA ILE A 114 4.93 9.29 27.15
C ILE A 114 4.26 10.43 27.89
N VAL A 115 3.44 10.09 28.89
CA VAL A 115 2.84 11.05 29.80
C VAL A 115 3.61 11.02 31.12
N LEU A 116 4.36 12.09 31.39
CA LEU A 116 4.99 12.29 32.70
C LEU A 116 4.01 13.00 33.62
N THR A 117 3.89 12.52 34.85
CA THR A 117 3.04 13.11 35.90
C THR A 117 3.89 13.46 37.12
N GLY A 118 4.03 14.76 37.38
CA GLY A 118 4.73 15.31 38.53
C GLY A 118 3.73 15.65 39.63
N THR A 119 3.98 15.16 40.85
CA THR A 119 3.16 15.47 42.03
C THR A 119 4.03 16.16 43.06
N GLY A 120 3.66 17.36 43.48
CA GLY A 120 4.33 18.12 44.54
C GLY A 120 3.46 18.27 45.77
N ARG A 121 4.07 18.21 46.97
CA ARG A 121 3.37 18.33 48.24
C ARG A 121 4.14 19.23 49.21
N GLN A 122 3.45 20.18 49.83
CA GLN A 122 3.96 20.94 50.98
C GLN A 122 2.86 21.07 52.02
N GLY A 123 3.14 20.66 53.26
CA GLY A 123 2.12 20.60 54.30
C GLY A 123 0.91 19.77 53.86
N ASN A 124 -0.26 20.43 53.82
CA ASN A 124 -1.52 19.83 53.34
C ASN A 124 -1.81 20.12 51.86
N ALA A 125 -1.04 21.00 51.21
CA ALA A 125 -1.22 21.31 49.80
C ALA A 125 -0.62 20.22 48.92
N LEU A 126 -1.38 19.80 47.90
CA LEU A 126 -0.96 18.85 46.87
C LEU A 126 -1.29 19.45 45.50
N PHE A 127 -0.33 19.39 44.59
CA PHE A 127 -0.51 19.82 43.21
C PHE A 127 0.06 18.77 42.26
N GLN A 128 -0.68 18.47 41.20
CA GLN A 128 -0.28 17.49 40.20
C GLN A 128 -0.34 18.13 38.81
N THR A 129 0.67 17.89 38.00
CA THR A 129 0.73 18.34 36.61
C THR A 129 1.22 17.21 35.73
N SER A 130 0.68 17.12 34.51
CA SER A 130 1.09 16.12 33.53
C SER A 130 1.52 16.79 32.23
N VAL A 131 2.54 16.22 31.59
CA VAL A 131 3.04 16.65 30.27
C VAL A 131 3.12 15.44 29.37
N ARG A 132 2.56 15.56 28.16
CA ARG A 132 2.72 14.57 27.10
C ARG A 132 3.94 14.93 26.26
N LEU A 133 4.89 14.00 26.21
CA LEU A 133 6.10 14.11 25.40
C LEU A 133 5.92 13.24 24.16
N GLU A 134 6.13 13.84 23.01
CA GLU A 134 6.19 13.15 21.72
C GLU A 134 7.66 12.88 21.40
N VAL A 135 7.96 11.68 20.91
CA VAL A 135 9.28 11.40 20.34
C VAL A 135 9.36 12.13 19.02
N GLY A 136 10.30 13.07 18.88
CA GLY A 136 10.57 13.68 17.57
C GLY A 136 10.91 12.59 16.56
N PRO A 137 10.54 12.72 15.27
CA PRO A 137 10.74 11.66 14.30
C PRO A 137 12.22 11.31 14.26
N GLN A 138 12.57 10.14 14.80
CA GLN A 138 13.89 9.59 14.60
C GLN A 138 13.91 9.14 13.14
N THR A 139 14.53 9.95 12.28
CA THR A 139 14.79 9.52 10.89
C THR A 139 15.58 8.23 10.98
N GLY A 140 14.94 7.11 10.67
CA GLY A 140 15.58 5.81 10.71
C GLY A 140 16.83 5.84 9.84
N SER A 141 17.94 5.33 10.35
CA SER A 141 19.17 5.26 9.56
C SER A 141 19.03 4.35 8.34
N CYS A 142 17.94 3.57 8.23
CA CYS A 142 17.51 2.90 7.02
C CYS A 142 17.26 3.84 5.82
N LEU A 143 16.91 5.12 6.04
CA LEU A 143 16.62 6.09 4.97
C LEU A 143 17.88 6.74 4.36
N GLU A 144 19.06 6.51 4.95
CA GLU A 144 20.33 7.05 4.45
C GLU A 144 20.92 6.21 3.31
N VAL A 145 20.31 5.08 2.98
CA VAL A 145 20.78 4.12 1.97
C VAL A 145 19.71 3.90 0.91
N SER A 146 20.11 3.48 -0.29
CA SER A 146 19.15 3.23 -1.38
C SER A 146 18.30 1.98 -1.20
N MET A 147 18.79 1.03 -0.42
CA MET A 147 18.15 -0.26 -0.20
C MET A 147 18.68 -0.84 1.11
N ILE A 148 17.79 -1.41 1.92
CA ILE A 148 18.16 -2.09 3.15
C ILE A 148 17.26 -3.29 3.43
N SER A 149 17.85 -4.39 3.91
CA SER A 149 17.13 -5.50 4.55
C SER A 149 17.36 -5.47 6.07
N GLY A 150 16.31 -5.73 6.84
CA GLY A 150 16.39 -5.87 8.31
C GLY A 150 17.07 -7.17 8.75
N ASP A 151 17.18 -8.13 7.85
CA ASP A 151 17.82 -9.44 8.00
C ASP A 151 18.74 -9.66 6.77
N ASP A 152 19.02 -10.89 6.40
CA ASP A 152 19.85 -11.27 5.27
C ASP A 152 19.39 -10.67 3.93
N MET A 153 20.35 -10.51 3.01
CA MET A 153 20.12 -10.13 1.62
C MET A 153 20.80 -11.12 0.68
N ASP A 154 20.01 -11.96 0.02
CA ASP A 154 20.49 -12.94 -0.95
C ASP A 154 20.29 -12.44 -2.39
N ILE A 155 21.39 -12.37 -3.15
CA ILE A 155 21.41 -11.95 -4.56
C ILE A 155 21.95 -13.11 -5.39
N ASN A 156 21.07 -13.83 -6.10
CA ASN A 156 21.41 -15.04 -6.86
C ASN A 156 21.19 -14.84 -8.37
N GLY A 157 22.27 -14.88 -9.15
CA GLY A 157 22.21 -14.74 -10.62
C GLY A 157 21.68 -13.41 -11.14
N ALA A 158 21.80 -12.32 -10.38
CA ALA A 158 21.20 -11.03 -10.71
C ALA A 158 22.21 -9.87 -10.74
N THR A 159 21.92 -8.82 -11.52
CA THR A 159 22.70 -7.57 -11.49
C THR A 159 21.98 -6.52 -10.64
N LEU A 160 22.56 -6.15 -9.50
CA LEU A 160 22.11 -5.06 -8.66
C LEU A 160 22.96 -3.81 -8.94
N THR A 161 22.35 -2.68 -9.30
CA THR A 161 23.07 -1.42 -9.54
C THR A 161 22.43 -0.30 -8.73
N SER A 162 23.26 0.44 -7.99
CA SER A 162 22.86 1.65 -7.27
C SER A 162 23.97 2.70 -7.31
N ASP A 163 23.58 3.97 -7.37
CA ASP A 163 24.48 5.11 -7.21
C ASP A 163 24.72 5.46 -5.73
N GLN A 164 24.02 4.79 -4.82
CA GLN A 164 24.11 4.92 -3.37
C GLN A 164 24.57 3.60 -2.72
N THR A 165 24.59 3.58 -1.39
CA THR A 165 24.87 2.38 -0.59
C THR A 165 23.66 1.45 -0.53
N VAL A 166 23.91 0.15 -0.57
CA VAL A 166 22.99 -0.96 -0.28
C VAL A 166 23.40 -1.55 1.06
N CYS A 167 22.44 -1.85 1.95
CA CYS A 167 22.74 -2.28 3.30
C CYS A 167 21.94 -3.52 3.75
N THR A 168 22.45 -4.23 4.74
CA THR A 168 21.72 -5.25 5.52
C THR A 168 22.10 -5.13 6.99
N ASN A 169 21.16 -5.51 7.88
CA ASN A 169 21.40 -5.64 9.31
C ASN A 169 21.93 -7.02 9.75
N GLU A 170 22.09 -7.96 8.82
CA GLU A 170 22.72 -9.27 9.03
C GLU A 170 23.77 -9.49 7.93
N LYS A 171 23.61 -10.47 7.02
CA LYS A 171 24.59 -10.79 5.96
C LYS A 171 24.12 -10.46 4.54
N VAL A 172 25.06 -10.13 3.64
CA VAL A 172 24.79 -10.07 2.19
C VAL A 172 25.45 -11.26 1.51
N ASN A 173 24.69 -12.05 0.74
CA ASN A 173 25.23 -13.14 -0.07
C ASN A 173 25.04 -12.88 -1.57
N ALA A 174 26.14 -12.67 -2.28
CA ALA A 174 26.15 -12.55 -3.74
C ALA A 174 26.64 -13.84 -4.41
N VAL A 175 25.72 -14.65 -4.91
CA VAL A 175 26.01 -16.00 -5.48
C VAL A 175 25.49 -16.16 -6.91
N GLY A 176 25.79 -17.29 -7.55
CA GLY A 176 25.19 -17.65 -8.85
C GLY A 176 25.58 -16.75 -10.03
N GLY A 177 26.72 -16.05 -9.95
CA GLY A 177 27.16 -15.12 -11.00
C GLY A 177 26.51 -13.74 -10.94
N SER A 178 25.93 -13.36 -9.79
CA SER A 178 25.44 -12.00 -9.54
C SER A 178 26.49 -10.93 -9.78
N ILE A 179 26.09 -9.68 -10.03
CA ILE A 179 26.97 -8.50 -10.17
C ILE A 179 26.39 -7.36 -9.33
N ILE A 180 27.15 -6.80 -8.39
CA ILE A 180 26.70 -5.73 -7.49
C ILE A 180 27.51 -4.47 -7.76
N ASN A 181 26.88 -3.53 -8.45
CA ASN A 181 27.43 -2.22 -8.81
C ASN A 181 26.92 -1.11 -7.88
N ALA A 182 27.20 -1.26 -6.59
CA ALA A 182 26.82 -0.36 -5.51
C ALA A 182 27.83 -0.45 -4.36
N ASN A 183 27.91 0.58 -3.51
CA ASN A 183 28.60 0.40 -2.22
C ASN A 183 27.76 -0.53 -1.36
N VAL A 184 28.37 -1.45 -0.62
CA VAL A 184 27.66 -2.44 0.20
C VAL A 184 28.10 -2.36 1.66
N GLU A 185 27.13 -2.26 2.56
CA GLU A 185 27.32 -2.30 4.00
C GLU A 185 26.57 -3.52 4.60
N ALA A 186 27.20 -4.27 5.50
CA ALA A 186 26.54 -5.33 6.27
C ALA A 186 26.92 -5.24 7.74
N TYR A 187 26.11 -5.79 8.64
CA TYR A 187 26.46 -5.86 10.06
C TYR A 187 27.31 -7.09 10.39
N ASP A 188 26.94 -8.26 9.86
CA ASP A 188 27.58 -9.53 10.21
C ASP A 188 28.63 -9.95 9.16
N ASP A 189 28.21 -10.24 7.92
CA ASP A 189 29.11 -10.74 6.89
C ASP A 189 28.76 -10.23 5.46
N ILE A 190 29.76 -10.22 4.58
CA ILE A 190 29.62 -9.92 3.15
C ILE A 190 30.27 -11.05 2.36
N HIS A 191 29.44 -11.92 1.79
CA HIS A 191 29.86 -13.10 1.03
C HIS A 191 29.66 -12.93 -0.48
N GLY A 192 30.51 -13.56 -1.28
CA GLY A 192 30.46 -13.53 -2.76
C GLY A 192 31.59 -12.71 -3.40
N ALA A 193 31.78 -12.87 -4.72
CA ALA A 193 32.97 -12.36 -5.42
C ALA A 193 32.70 -11.22 -6.41
N SER A 194 31.47 -10.70 -6.47
CA SER A 194 31.03 -9.84 -7.58
C SER A 194 30.64 -8.42 -7.18
N TYR A 195 31.32 -7.85 -6.18
CA TYR A 195 31.14 -6.46 -5.77
C TYR A 195 32.07 -5.56 -6.58
N THR A 196 31.51 -4.60 -7.33
CA THR A 196 32.30 -3.71 -8.20
C THR A 196 32.65 -2.38 -7.54
N LYS A 197 32.15 -2.10 -6.33
CA LYS A 197 32.48 -0.93 -5.51
C LYS A 197 32.83 -1.36 -4.07
N ALA A 198 32.97 -0.38 -3.15
CA ALA A 198 33.43 -0.63 -1.78
C ALA A 198 32.46 -1.50 -0.97
N THR A 199 33.02 -2.37 -0.14
CA THR A 199 32.29 -3.17 0.85
C THR A 199 32.74 -2.79 2.26
N GLN A 200 31.82 -2.79 3.22
CA GLN A 200 32.11 -2.41 4.61
C GLN A 200 31.27 -3.21 5.61
N LEU A 201 31.93 -3.80 6.61
CA LEU A 201 31.25 -4.30 7.81
C LEU A 201 31.03 -3.17 8.81
N ARG A 202 29.80 -3.06 9.31
CA ARG A 202 29.39 -2.06 10.29
C ARG A 202 29.48 -2.62 11.70
N SER A 203 29.85 -1.78 12.65
CA SER A 203 29.81 -2.13 14.07
C SER A 203 28.41 -2.07 14.70
N THR A 204 27.43 -1.50 13.99
CA THR A 204 26.06 -1.32 14.47
C THR A 204 25.06 -1.52 13.34
N ARG A 205 23.94 -2.19 13.68
CA ARG A 205 22.76 -2.32 12.82
C ARG A 205 22.13 -0.94 12.59
N ARG A 206 21.57 -0.74 11.40
CA ARG A 206 20.74 0.43 11.11
C ARG A 206 19.36 0.25 11.72
N THR A 207 18.75 1.36 12.13
CA THR A 207 17.41 1.38 12.71
C THR A 207 16.39 1.12 11.60
N MET A 208 15.60 0.07 11.76
CA MET A 208 14.48 -0.25 10.87
C MET A 208 13.19 0.41 11.37
N PRO A 209 12.18 0.61 10.50
CA PRO A 209 10.85 1.01 10.95
C PRO A 209 10.30 0.00 11.96
N ASP A 210 9.47 0.47 12.90
CA ASP A 210 8.78 -0.40 13.85
C ASP A 210 7.85 -1.37 13.08
N PRO A 211 8.13 -2.69 13.09
CA PRO A 211 7.37 -3.65 12.29
C PRO A 211 5.90 -3.77 12.73
N LEU A 212 5.56 -3.38 13.97
CA LEU A 212 4.18 -3.48 14.47
C LEU A 212 3.32 -2.31 13.98
N HIS A 213 3.90 -1.11 13.90
CA HIS A 213 3.14 0.12 13.66
C HIS A 213 3.48 0.81 12.32
N VAL A 214 4.41 0.28 11.52
CA VAL A 214 4.82 0.88 10.23
C VAL A 214 3.65 1.05 9.25
N LEU A 215 2.61 0.22 9.36
CA LEU A 215 1.43 0.26 8.49
C LEU A 215 0.30 1.14 9.02
N ASP A 216 0.27 1.52 10.31
CA ASP A 216 -0.91 2.13 10.96
C ASP A 216 -1.40 3.41 10.29
N HIS A 217 -0.48 4.28 9.88
CA HIS A 217 -0.82 5.49 9.13
C HIS A 217 -1.53 5.15 7.81
N TYR A 218 -1.05 4.15 7.10
CA TYR A 218 -1.61 3.75 5.81
C TYR A 218 -2.93 3.00 5.99
N LEU A 219 -3.05 2.16 7.02
CA LEU A 219 -4.28 1.47 7.37
C LEU A 219 -5.41 2.45 7.76
N SER A 220 -5.07 3.51 8.49
CA SER A 220 -6.03 4.53 8.93
C SER A 220 -6.41 5.55 7.85
N ASN A 221 -5.51 5.82 6.88
CA ASN A 221 -5.75 6.80 5.81
C ASN A 221 -6.06 6.16 4.45
N GLY A 222 -5.99 4.83 4.35
CA GLY A 222 -6.14 4.08 3.11
C GLY A 222 -7.59 3.83 2.71
N THR A 223 -7.78 3.55 1.43
CA THR A 223 -9.07 3.10 0.87
C THR A 223 -8.99 1.63 0.50
N THR A 224 -9.88 0.82 1.06
CA THR A 224 -9.92 -0.62 0.79
C THR A 224 -10.40 -0.91 -0.64
N ILE A 225 -9.64 -1.76 -1.31
CA ILE A 225 -10.02 -2.47 -2.54
C ILE A 225 -10.19 -3.93 -2.12
N ASP A 226 -11.42 -4.42 -2.17
CA ASP A 226 -11.70 -5.82 -1.87
C ASP A 226 -11.05 -6.70 -2.93
N TYR A 227 -10.31 -7.74 -2.54
CA TYR A 227 -9.69 -8.63 -3.53
C TYR A 227 -10.72 -9.27 -4.49
N SER A 228 -11.97 -9.42 -4.04
CA SER A 228 -13.08 -9.98 -4.83
C SER A 228 -13.66 -9.00 -5.86
N SER A 229 -13.40 -7.69 -5.74
CA SER A 229 -13.74 -6.72 -6.79
C SER A 229 -12.68 -6.65 -7.88
N LEU A 230 -11.50 -7.22 -7.64
CA LEU A 230 -10.52 -7.45 -8.69
C LEU A 230 -11.05 -8.46 -9.71
N ARG A 231 -10.64 -8.28 -10.95
CA ARG A 231 -10.98 -9.22 -12.01
C ARG A 231 -10.43 -10.60 -11.65
N THR A 232 -11.29 -11.60 -11.59
CA THR A 232 -10.86 -12.99 -11.62
C THR A 232 -10.46 -13.35 -13.05
N TRP A 233 -9.41 -14.14 -13.21
CA TRP A 233 -8.96 -14.62 -14.51
C TRP A 233 -9.42 -16.06 -14.73
N PRO A 234 -10.65 -16.31 -15.20
CA PRO A 234 -11.05 -17.65 -15.58
C PRO A 234 -10.39 -18.02 -16.90
N GLN A 235 -9.76 -19.20 -16.98
CA GLN A 235 -9.41 -19.82 -18.26
C GLN A 235 -10.65 -20.46 -18.89
N SER A 236 -11.67 -19.64 -19.17
CA SER A 236 -12.87 -20.07 -19.87
C SER A 236 -12.63 -20.12 -21.38
N GLU A 237 -13.25 -21.09 -22.03
CA GLU A 237 -13.24 -21.22 -23.48
C GLU A 237 -13.88 -19.98 -24.14
N ILE A 238 -13.14 -19.32 -25.03
CA ILE A 238 -13.60 -18.13 -25.77
C ILE A 238 -14.44 -18.55 -26.98
N LEU A 239 -14.13 -19.71 -27.57
CA LEU A 239 -14.87 -20.21 -28.72
C LEU A 239 -16.20 -20.84 -28.28
N ALA A 240 -17.26 -20.61 -29.06
CA ALA A 240 -18.50 -21.32 -28.90
C ALA A 240 -18.53 -22.61 -29.74
N ASN A 241 -19.25 -23.61 -29.23
CA ASN A 241 -19.52 -24.88 -29.90
C ASN A 241 -18.24 -25.56 -30.43
N THR A 242 -17.27 -25.73 -29.54
CA THR A 242 -15.93 -26.22 -29.84
C THR A 242 -15.83 -27.71 -30.18
N THR A 243 -16.82 -28.48 -29.73
CA THR A 243 -16.93 -29.94 -29.96
C THR A 243 -17.94 -30.29 -31.05
N PHE A 244 -18.69 -29.32 -31.58
CA PHE A 244 -19.70 -29.51 -32.64
C PHE A 244 -20.86 -30.47 -32.30
N GLU A 245 -21.00 -30.91 -31.06
CA GLU A 245 -22.07 -31.81 -30.60
C GLU A 245 -23.46 -31.19 -30.76
N SER A 246 -23.56 -29.87 -30.56
CA SER A 246 -24.83 -29.13 -30.57
C SER A 246 -25.26 -28.63 -31.96
N GLY A 247 -24.38 -28.76 -32.97
CA GLY A 247 -24.62 -28.26 -34.33
C GLY A 247 -23.39 -27.57 -34.90
N THR A 248 -23.61 -26.61 -35.81
CA THR A 248 -22.54 -25.77 -36.41
C THR A 248 -22.74 -24.29 -36.08
N GLN A 249 -23.61 -23.95 -35.12
CA GLN A 249 -23.87 -22.56 -34.76
C GLN A 249 -22.58 -21.87 -34.30
N ASN A 250 -22.49 -20.55 -34.53
CA ASN A 250 -21.32 -19.68 -34.29
C ASN A 250 -20.12 -19.90 -35.22
N TRP A 251 -20.16 -20.95 -36.05
CA TRP A 251 -19.22 -21.15 -37.14
C TRP A 251 -19.86 -20.79 -38.47
N GLN A 252 -19.09 -20.12 -39.33
CA GLN A 252 -19.55 -19.62 -40.62
C GLN A 252 -18.53 -19.91 -41.72
N PRO A 253 -18.99 -20.14 -42.96
CA PRO A 253 -18.08 -20.34 -44.07
C PRO A 253 -17.38 -19.01 -44.39
N ARG A 254 -16.07 -19.06 -44.50
CA ARG A 254 -15.24 -17.97 -45.03
C ARG A 254 -14.80 -18.38 -46.42
N GLY A 255 -15.35 -17.74 -47.45
CA GLY A 255 -15.23 -18.20 -48.83
C GLY A 255 -16.22 -19.32 -49.17
N ASP A 256 -16.15 -19.83 -50.40
CA ASP A 256 -17.13 -20.79 -50.92
C ASP A 256 -16.84 -22.20 -50.41
N CYS A 257 -17.50 -22.57 -49.30
CA CYS A 257 -17.52 -23.92 -48.74
C CYS A 257 -18.83 -24.18 -47.99
N THR A 258 -19.11 -25.45 -47.71
CA THR A 258 -20.27 -25.90 -46.93
C THR A 258 -19.81 -26.40 -45.57
N LEU A 259 -20.46 -25.92 -44.51
CA LEU A 259 -20.25 -26.38 -43.13
C LEU A 259 -21.40 -27.28 -42.72
N GLN A 260 -21.08 -28.50 -42.32
CA GLN A 260 -22.08 -29.45 -41.83
C GLN A 260 -21.54 -30.22 -40.63
N ARG A 261 -22.46 -30.72 -39.80
CA ARG A 261 -22.10 -31.64 -38.73
C ARG A 261 -21.91 -33.04 -39.34
N SER A 262 -20.85 -33.73 -38.95
CA SER A 262 -20.46 -35.02 -39.51
C SER A 262 -20.32 -36.11 -38.46
N LEU A 263 -20.71 -37.33 -38.83
CA LEU A 263 -20.46 -38.56 -38.07
C LEU A 263 -19.27 -39.37 -38.62
N MET A 264 -18.75 -38.98 -39.79
CA MET A 264 -17.76 -39.75 -40.56
C MET A 264 -16.38 -39.74 -39.91
N GLN A 265 -15.96 -38.57 -39.45
CA GLN A 265 -14.70 -38.34 -38.73
C GLN A 265 -15.03 -37.58 -37.45
N LYS A 266 -14.31 -37.88 -36.36
CA LYS A 266 -14.43 -37.20 -35.07
C LYS A 266 -13.15 -37.39 -34.27
N LYS A 267 -12.75 -36.37 -33.52
CA LYS A 267 -11.59 -36.40 -32.62
C LYS A 267 -12.03 -36.81 -31.22
N ASP A 268 -13.14 -36.24 -30.77
CA ASP A 268 -13.78 -36.52 -29.49
C ASP A 268 -15.30 -36.56 -29.66
N GLY A 269 -16.03 -37.08 -28.67
CA GLY A 269 -17.49 -37.11 -28.71
C GLY A 269 -18.09 -37.94 -29.87
N ILE A 270 -19.19 -37.45 -30.44
CA ILE A 270 -20.01 -38.13 -31.46
C ILE A 270 -19.89 -37.43 -32.82
N TYR A 271 -19.77 -36.10 -32.83
CA TYR A 271 -19.83 -35.29 -34.03
C TYR A 271 -18.56 -34.46 -34.24
N SER A 272 -18.29 -34.09 -35.49
CA SER A 272 -17.32 -33.05 -35.84
C SER A 272 -17.92 -32.07 -36.85
N LEU A 273 -17.18 -31.01 -37.16
CA LEU A 273 -17.48 -30.12 -38.27
C LEU A 273 -16.84 -30.65 -39.55
N SER A 274 -17.62 -30.95 -40.58
CA SER A 274 -17.12 -31.14 -41.95
C SER A 274 -17.13 -29.82 -42.71
N VAL A 275 -16.04 -29.57 -43.44
CA VAL A 275 -15.87 -28.43 -44.33
C VAL A 275 -15.64 -28.95 -45.73
N THR A 276 -16.67 -28.86 -46.58
CA THR A 276 -16.70 -29.52 -47.89
C THR A 276 -17.00 -28.57 -49.03
N GLY A 277 -16.76 -29.02 -50.27
CA GLY A 277 -17.07 -28.25 -51.47
C GLY A 277 -16.26 -26.97 -51.58
N ARG A 278 -15.02 -27.02 -51.09
CA ARG A 278 -14.11 -25.88 -51.00
C ARG A 278 -13.63 -25.48 -52.39
N ALA A 279 -13.96 -24.27 -52.86
CA ALA A 279 -13.54 -23.79 -54.18
C ALA A 279 -12.02 -23.51 -54.29
N ASN A 280 -11.35 -23.33 -53.15
CA ASN A 280 -9.95 -22.94 -53.05
C ASN A 280 -9.44 -23.15 -51.60
N ASN A 281 -8.14 -22.95 -51.39
CA ASN A 281 -7.50 -23.20 -50.10
C ASN A 281 -7.82 -22.15 -49.00
N TYR A 282 -8.43 -21.01 -49.35
CA TYR A 282 -8.89 -20.00 -48.39
C TYR A 282 -10.36 -20.15 -48.00
N ALA A 283 -11.11 -21.04 -48.65
CA ALA A 283 -12.46 -21.42 -48.27
C ALA A 283 -12.42 -22.31 -47.01
N VAL A 284 -12.78 -21.79 -45.84
CA VAL A 284 -12.58 -22.45 -44.53
C VAL A 284 -13.70 -22.14 -43.54
N ALA A 285 -13.81 -22.92 -42.47
CA ALA A 285 -14.60 -22.56 -41.30
C ALA A 285 -13.96 -21.40 -40.53
N ALA A 286 -14.77 -20.45 -40.09
CA ALA A 286 -14.35 -19.32 -39.27
C ALA A 286 -15.35 -19.08 -38.14
N GLN A 287 -14.89 -18.53 -37.03
CA GLN A 287 -15.73 -18.07 -35.93
C GLN A 287 -15.42 -16.61 -35.60
N ALA A 288 -16.46 -15.80 -35.43
CA ALA A 288 -16.33 -14.46 -34.90
C ALA A 288 -16.10 -14.53 -33.38
N ILE A 289 -15.13 -13.77 -32.87
CA ILE A 289 -14.83 -13.72 -31.44
C ILE A 289 -15.49 -12.47 -30.84
N SER A 290 -16.04 -12.59 -29.63
CA SER A 290 -16.56 -11.43 -28.90
C SER A 290 -15.45 -10.42 -28.66
N LEU A 291 -15.74 -9.15 -28.86
CA LEU A 291 -14.74 -8.09 -28.69
C LEU A 291 -14.32 -7.94 -27.23
N ASP A 292 -15.21 -8.27 -26.29
CA ASP A 292 -14.96 -8.20 -24.84
C ASP A 292 -14.00 -9.29 -24.35
N ASP A 293 -13.85 -10.39 -25.10
CA ASP A 293 -12.94 -11.49 -24.78
C ASP A 293 -11.50 -11.20 -25.22
N LEU A 294 -11.32 -10.17 -26.05
CA LEU A 294 -10.02 -9.77 -26.59
C LEU A 294 -9.52 -8.47 -25.95
N ARG A 295 -8.29 -8.50 -25.44
CA ARG A 295 -7.55 -7.31 -24.99
C ARG A 295 -6.23 -7.21 -25.72
N SER A 296 -5.89 -5.98 -26.11
CA SER A 296 -4.62 -5.69 -26.77
C SER A 296 -3.49 -6.01 -25.79
N GLY A 297 -2.49 -6.76 -26.25
CA GLY A 297 -1.33 -7.22 -25.47
C GLY A 297 -1.58 -8.48 -24.63
N ASP A 298 -2.80 -8.98 -24.48
CA ASP A 298 -3.05 -10.26 -23.79
C ASP A 298 -2.57 -11.43 -24.63
N THR A 299 -2.29 -12.55 -23.95
CA THR A 299 -1.80 -13.78 -24.58
C THR A 299 -2.90 -14.82 -24.63
N TYR A 300 -3.04 -15.45 -25.80
CA TYR A 300 -4.06 -16.43 -26.09
C TYR A 300 -3.43 -17.69 -26.66
N ASP A 301 -3.70 -18.84 -26.05
CA ASP A 301 -3.32 -20.13 -26.60
C ASP A 301 -4.48 -20.71 -27.42
N VAL A 302 -4.16 -21.19 -28.62
CA VAL A 302 -5.10 -21.76 -29.57
C VAL A 302 -4.75 -23.22 -29.87
N LEU A 303 -5.78 -24.05 -29.96
CA LEU A 303 -5.70 -25.43 -30.40
C LEU A 303 -6.80 -25.67 -31.45
N LEU A 304 -6.40 -26.11 -32.64
CA LEU A 304 -7.35 -26.59 -33.66
C LEU A 304 -7.02 -28.04 -33.99
N ASN A 305 -7.88 -29.00 -33.66
CA ASN A 305 -7.74 -30.36 -34.17
C ASN A 305 -8.37 -30.43 -35.56
N VAL A 306 -7.60 -30.94 -36.53
CA VAL A 306 -7.96 -30.94 -37.95
C VAL A 306 -7.66 -32.32 -38.55
N PHE A 307 -8.59 -32.82 -39.36
CA PHE A 307 -8.42 -34.01 -40.20
C PHE A 307 -8.50 -33.58 -41.66
N PRO A 308 -7.38 -33.33 -42.35
CA PRO A 308 -7.42 -33.00 -43.77
C PRO A 308 -7.53 -34.28 -44.62
N THR A 309 -8.24 -34.26 -45.76
CA THR A 309 -8.32 -35.47 -46.63
C THR A 309 -7.12 -35.63 -47.58
N ALA A 310 -6.11 -34.76 -47.46
CA ALA A 310 -4.84 -34.79 -48.18
C ALA A 310 -3.74 -34.19 -47.29
N ASN A 311 -2.48 -34.54 -47.53
CA ASN A 311 -1.36 -33.93 -46.80
C ASN A 311 -1.41 -32.41 -46.93
N ALA A 312 -1.31 -31.71 -45.80
CA ALA A 312 -1.58 -30.29 -45.74
C ALA A 312 -0.66 -29.58 -44.75
N LYS A 313 -0.41 -28.29 -44.99
CA LYS A 313 0.24 -27.39 -44.05
C LYS A 313 -0.81 -26.42 -43.51
N VAL A 314 -0.99 -26.46 -42.19
CA VAL A 314 -2.07 -25.73 -41.50
C VAL A 314 -1.49 -24.80 -40.45
N ARG A 315 -2.12 -23.65 -40.23
CA ARG A 315 -1.87 -22.75 -39.09
C ARG A 315 -3.15 -22.06 -38.67
N ALA A 316 -3.26 -21.66 -37.41
CA ALA A 316 -4.36 -20.83 -36.94
C ALA A 316 -4.07 -19.35 -37.27
N VAL A 317 -5.14 -18.61 -37.59
CA VAL A 317 -5.09 -17.19 -37.94
C VAL A 317 -6.17 -16.44 -37.20
N LEU A 318 -5.77 -15.42 -36.42
CA LEU A 318 -6.65 -14.45 -35.79
C LEU A 318 -6.56 -13.12 -36.56
N THR A 319 -7.65 -12.70 -37.18
CA THR A 319 -7.73 -11.39 -37.86
C THR A 319 -8.55 -10.40 -37.04
N LEU A 320 -8.01 -9.20 -36.87
CA LEU A 320 -8.63 -8.08 -36.17
C LEU A 320 -8.87 -6.93 -37.15
N GLU A 321 -10.03 -6.29 -37.07
CA GLU A 321 -10.35 -5.03 -37.75
C GLU A 321 -10.56 -3.93 -36.70
N THR A 322 -9.94 -2.76 -36.89
CA THR A 322 -10.08 -1.60 -35.98
C THR A 322 -10.51 -0.33 -36.70
N SER A 323 -11.05 0.63 -35.96
CA SER A 323 -11.34 1.99 -36.42
C SER A 323 -10.30 3.00 -35.88
N PRO A 324 -9.68 3.87 -36.72
CA PRO A 324 -9.87 3.99 -38.17
C PRO A 324 -9.34 2.77 -38.93
N ALA A 325 -10.11 2.35 -39.96
CA ALA A 325 -10.06 1.06 -40.66
C ALA A 325 -8.65 0.48 -40.88
N SER A 326 -8.22 -0.42 -39.98
CA SER A 326 -7.00 -1.22 -40.14
C SER A 326 -7.30 -2.69 -39.93
N THR A 327 -6.75 -3.57 -40.78
CA THR A 327 -6.85 -5.02 -40.63
C THR A 327 -5.47 -5.58 -40.28
N ARG A 328 -5.40 -6.40 -39.23
CA ARG A 328 -4.18 -7.09 -38.80
C ARG A 328 -4.45 -8.58 -38.62
N SER A 329 -3.48 -9.41 -38.98
CA SER A 329 -3.56 -10.86 -38.78
C SER A 329 -2.41 -11.34 -37.91
N PHE A 330 -2.74 -12.17 -36.93
CA PHE A 330 -1.82 -12.89 -36.06
C PHE A 330 -1.87 -14.36 -36.45
N ILE A 331 -0.69 -14.99 -36.56
CA ILE A 331 -0.56 -16.34 -37.12
C ILE A 331 0.27 -17.21 -36.19
N THR A 332 -0.10 -18.48 -36.07
CA THR A 332 0.73 -19.49 -35.40
C THR A 332 1.82 -20.01 -36.34
N PRO A 333 2.82 -20.75 -35.81
CA PRO A 333 3.69 -21.58 -36.65
C PRO A 333 2.87 -22.54 -37.53
N VAL A 334 3.47 -22.93 -38.65
CA VAL A 334 2.88 -23.89 -39.58
C VAL A 334 3.10 -25.30 -39.06
N THR A 335 2.03 -26.10 -39.02
CA THR A 335 2.05 -27.52 -38.70
C THR A 335 1.76 -28.32 -39.97
N SER A 336 2.62 -29.30 -40.28
CA SER A 336 2.34 -30.28 -41.34
C SER A 336 1.43 -31.37 -40.79
N LEU A 337 0.32 -31.64 -41.47
CA LEU A 337 -0.64 -32.66 -41.14
C LEU A 337 -0.71 -33.70 -42.25
N ASP A 338 -0.73 -34.97 -41.86
CA ASP A 338 -0.90 -36.08 -42.80
C ASP A 338 -2.36 -36.22 -43.24
N GLY A 339 -2.54 -36.56 -44.50
CA GLY A 339 -3.85 -36.75 -45.10
C GLY A 339 -4.54 -37.97 -44.52
N ASN A 340 -5.81 -37.80 -44.18
CA ASN A 340 -6.67 -38.79 -43.56
C ASN A 340 -6.25 -39.18 -42.13
N GLU A 341 -5.60 -38.27 -41.41
CA GLU A 341 -5.25 -38.43 -40.01
C GLU A 341 -5.59 -37.18 -39.21
N TRP A 342 -5.91 -37.35 -37.92
CA TRP A 342 -6.15 -36.23 -37.01
C TRP A 342 -4.82 -35.65 -36.55
N GLY A 343 -4.62 -34.35 -36.77
CA GLY A 343 -3.50 -33.60 -36.22
C GLY A 343 -3.95 -32.35 -35.46
N SER A 344 -3.05 -31.83 -34.64
CA SER A 344 -3.29 -30.68 -33.75
C SER A 344 -2.46 -29.49 -34.21
N VAL A 345 -3.14 -28.36 -34.43
CA VAL A 345 -2.52 -27.08 -34.76
C VAL A 345 -2.56 -26.23 -33.52
N GLU A 346 -1.40 -26.09 -32.88
CA GLU A 346 -1.24 -25.36 -31.63
C GLU A 346 -0.43 -24.08 -31.86
N GLY A 347 -0.72 -23.06 -31.06
CA GLY A 347 0.12 -21.89 -31.00
C GLY A 347 -0.42 -20.82 -30.08
N ARG A 348 0.23 -19.66 -30.15
CA ARG A 348 -0.01 -18.54 -29.27
C ARG A 348 -0.19 -17.25 -30.06
N PHE A 349 -1.16 -16.45 -29.67
CA PHE A 349 -1.35 -15.08 -30.15
C PHE A 349 -1.10 -14.08 -29.03
N THR A 350 -0.45 -12.97 -29.36
CA THR A 350 -0.39 -11.79 -28.49
C THR A 350 -0.82 -10.57 -29.31
N PRO A 351 -2.13 -10.44 -29.60
CA PRO A 351 -2.62 -9.41 -30.50
C PRO A 351 -2.36 -8.00 -29.94
N ILE A 352 -1.81 -7.11 -30.76
CA ILE A 352 -1.65 -5.69 -30.41
C ILE A 352 -2.30 -4.83 -31.50
N TRP A 353 -3.19 -3.93 -31.09
CA TRP A 353 -3.87 -3.01 -32.00
C TRP A 353 -4.03 -1.61 -31.42
N THR A 354 -4.34 -0.68 -32.32
CA THR A 354 -4.62 0.73 -32.03
C THR A 354 -6.03 1.07 -32.54
N GLY A 355 -6.68 2.05 -31.91
CA GLY A 355 -8.06 2.40 -32.22
C GLY A 355 -9.07 1.43 -31.60
N THR A 356 -10.33 1.55 -31.99
CA THR A 356 -11.42 0.72 -31.47
C THR A 356 -11.46 -0.60 -32.23
N LEU A 357 -11.39 -1.74 -31.54
CA LEU A 357 -11.62 -3.05 -32.16
C LEU A 357 -13.08 -3.13 -32.61
N THR A 358 -13.32 -3.45 -33.88
CA THR A 358 -14.67 -3.53 -34.46
C THR A 358 -15.03 -4.95 -34.87
N LYS A 359 -14.03 -5.81 -35.13
CA LYS A 359 -14.26 -7.21 -35.50
C LYS A 359 -13.04 -8.06 -35.17
N ALA A 360 -13.28 -9.28 -34.72
CA ALA A 360 -12.28 -10.30 -34.53
C ALA A 360 -12.76 -11.63 -35.13
N THR A 361 -11.90 -12.35 -35.82
CA THR A 361 -12.24 -13.62 -36.48
C THR A 361 -11.10 -14.60 -36.39
N LEU A 362 -11.37 -15.79 -35.83
CA LEU A 362 -10.44 -16.92 -35.83
C LEU A 362 -10.82 -17.90 -36.93
N TYR A 363 -9.83 -18.39 -37.66
CA TYR A 363 -9.97 -19.42 -38.67
C TYR A 363 -8.64 -20.15 -38.88
N LEU A 364 -8.65 -21.29 -39.56
CA LEU A 364 -7.41 -21.93 -40.01
C LEU A 364 -7.02 -21.48 -41.41
N GLN A 365 -5.74 -21.37 -41.67
CA GLN A 365 -5.20 -21.33 -43.03
C GLN A 365 -4.61 -22.70 -43.34
N ILE A 366 -4.99 -23.25 -44.48
CA ILE A 366 -4.53 -24.54 -45.01
C ILE A 366 -4.05 -24.32 -46.45
N ASP A 367 -2.99 -25.00 -46.88
CA ASP A 367 -2.38 -24.80 -48.20
C ASP A 367 -3.09 -25.56 -49.34
N VAL A 368 -3.88 -26.58 -49.01
CA VAL A 368 -4.69 -27.36 -49.97
C VAL A 368 -6.17 -26.95 -49.99
N ALA A 369 -6.84 -27.20 -51.11
CA ALA A 369 -8.28 -26.97 -51.30
C ALA A 369 -9.14 -28.22 -50.98
N ASN A 370 -8.53 -29.34 -50.60
CA ASN A 370 -9.26 -30.55 -50.23
C ASN A 370 -10.14 -30.36 -48.99
N ASP A 371 -11.22 -31.13 -48.91
CA ASP A 371 -12.11 -31.13 -47.75
C ASP A 371 -11.36 -31.52 -46.47
N TYR A 372 -11.90 -31.08 -45.33
CA TYR A 372 -11.33 -31.40 -44.03
C TYR A 372 -12.41 -31.45 -42.96
N TYR A 373 -12.07 -32.02 -41.80
CA TYR A 373 -12.89 -32.00 -40.60
C TYR A 373 -12.18 -31.25 -39.47
N MET A 374 -12.95 -30.62 -38.58
CA MET A 374 -12.47 -29.95 -37.37
C MET A 374 -13.25 -30.41 -36.16
N ASP A 375 -12.58 -30.49 -35.02
CA ASP A 375 -13.19 -30.91 -33.77
C ASP A 375 -12.36 -30.45 -32.56
N SER A 376 -12.93 -30.48 -31.37
CA SER A 376 -12.29 -30.16 -30.07
C SER A 376 -11.36 -28.94 -30.16
N VAL A 377 -11.86 -27.84 -30.70
CA VAL A 377 -11.07 -26.62 -30.90
C VAL A 377 -11.08 -25.76 -29.63
N SER A 378 -10.07 -24.93 -29.42
CA SER A 378 -9.96 -24.13 -28.21
C SER A 378 -9.22 -22.83 -28.45
N LEU A 379 -9.66 -21.77 -27.77
CA LEU A 379 -8.96 -20.51 -27.60
C LEU A 379 -9.11 -20.05 -26.15
N LEU A 380 -8.00 -19.99 -25.42
CA LEU A 380 -7.98 -19.60 -24.01
C LEU A 380 -7.11 -18.37 -23.82
N ASN A 381 -7.57 -17.40 -23.02
CA ASN A 381 -6.70 -16.32 -22.56
C ASN A 381 -5.79 -16.84 -21.45
N THR A 382 -4.50 -16.99 -21.75
CA THR A 382 -3.48 -17.55 -20.86
C THR A 382 -2.52 -16.49 -20.33
N THR A 383 -2.92 -15.20 -20.38
CA THR A 383 -2.12 -14.08 -19.84
C THR A 383 -1.76 -14.28 -18.37
N TYR A 384 -2.72 -14.71 -17.56
CA TYR A 384 -2.53 -15.05 -16.15
C TYR A 384 -3.02 -16.48 -15.86
N PRO A 385 -2.51 -17.15 -14.80
CA PRO A 385 -3.01 -18.44 -14.37
C PRO A 385 -4.51 -18.39 -14.02
N SER A 386 -5.21 -19.50 -14.29
CA SER A 386 -6.63 -19.63 -13.95
C SER A 386 -6.87 -19.38 -12.46
N GLY A 387 -7.89 -18.58 -12.14
CA GLY A 387 -8.28 -18.27 -10.76
C GLY A 387 -7.48 -17.14 -10.11
N SER A 388 -6.57 -16.49 -10.84
CA SER A 388 -5.85 -15.31 -10.33
C SER A 388 -6.78 -14.12 -10.14
N PHE A 389 -6.55 -13.32 -9.09
CA PHE A 389 -7.16 -12.00 -8.92
C PHE A 389 -6.21 -10.94 -9.45
N VAL A 390 -6.61 -10.13 -10.43
CA VAL A 390 -5.69 -9.28 -11.18
C VAL A 390 -6.07 -7.80 -11.08
N LEU A 391 -5.08 -6.99 -10.69
CA LEU A 391 -5.09 -5.53 -10.79
C LEU A 391 -4.32 -5.11 -12.04
N ASP A 392 -5.08 -4.74 -13.08
CA ASP A 392 -4.59 -4.31 -14.39
C ASP A 392 -5.22 -2.99 -14.81
N GLY A 393 -4.38 -1.98 -15.10
CA GLY A 393 -4.81 -0.70 -15.66
C GLY A 393 -4.32 0.51 -14.88
N LEU A 394 -5.13 1.58 -14.88
CA LEU A 394 -4.78 2.83 -14.23
C LEU A 394 -5.35 2.86 -12.79
N LEU A 395 -4.52 3.14 -11.80
CA LEU A 395 -4.93 3.41 -10.41
C LEU A 395 -4.26 4.69 -9.91
N THR A 396 -5.06 5.68 -9.51
CA THR A 396 -4.59 7.03 -9.16
C THR A 396 -5.48 7.64 -8.09
N PRO A 397 -5.12 8.80 -7.49
CA PRO A 397 -5.97 9.46 -6.51
C PRO A 397 -7.33 9.92 -7.06
N ASN A 398 -7.43 10.06 -8.38
CA ASN A 398 -8.64 10.51 -9.07
C ASN A 398 -9.33 9.38 -9.85
N HIS A 399 -8.71 8.19 -9.94
CA HIS A 399 -9.22 7.07 -10.72
C HIS A 399 -8.96 5.73 -10.01
N ASN A 400 -10.03 5.10 -9.51
CA ASN A 400 -9.98 3.76 -8.94
C ASN A 400 -11.09 2.89 -9.58
N PRO A 401 -10.76 2.09 -10.62
CA PRO A 401 -11.73 1.21 -11.27
C PRO A 401 -11.97 -0.09 -10.50
N PHE A 402 -11.20 -0.34 -9.44
CA PHE A 402 -11.21 -1.60 -8.69
C PHE A 402 -12.00 -1.52 -7.38
N GLY A 403 -12.38 -0.32 -6.94
CA GLY A 403 -13.14 -0.10 -5.70
C GLY A 403 -14.27 0.90 -5.88
N ASN A 404 -15.02 1.13 -4.80
CA ASN A 404 -16.19 2.01 -4.82
C ASN A 404 -15.85 3.49 -4.59
N SER A 405 -14.60 3.81 -4.25
CA SER A 405 -14.15 5.18 -3.98
C SER A 405 -12.69 5.38 -4.33
N THR A 406 -12.32 6.63 -4.61
CA THR A 406 -10.93 7.05 -4.79
C THR A 406 -10.33 7.52 -3.45
N ASN A 407 -9.00 7.67 -3.40
CA ASN A 407 -8.29 8.21 -2.25
C ASN A 407 -7.45 9.42 -2.65
N ALA A 408 -7.73 10.61 -2.13
CA ALA A 408 -7.01 11.84 -2.50
C ALA A 408 -5.50 11.80 -2.20
N LYS A 409 -5.07 11.00 -1.21
CA LYS A 409 -3.65 10.76 -0.88
C LYS A 409 -3.05 9.59 -1.66
N GLY A 410 -3.84 8.93 -2.51
CA GLY A 410 -3.43 7.77 -3.31
C GLY A 410 -3.10 6.51 -2.51
N ILE A 411 -3.62 6.36 -1.27
CA ILE A 411 -3.35 5.16 -0.46
C ILE A 411 -4.46 4.12 -0.68
N TYR A 412 -4.09 2.95 -1.18
CA TYR A 412 -5.00 1.84 -1.46
C TYR A 412 -4.59 0.57 -0.72
N LEU A 413 -5.57 -0.08 -0.07
CA LEU A 413 -5.36 -1.27 0.76
C LEU A 413 -5.99 -2.48 0.06
N ILE A 414 -5.21 -3.52 -0.20
CA ILE A 414 -5.73 -4.81 -0.68
C ILE A 414 -5.50 -5.83 0.41
N ASN A 415 -6.58 -6.23 1.09
CA ASN A 415 -6.54 -7.42 1.94
C ASN A 415 -6.77 -8.64 1.05
N CYS A 416 -5.70 -9.36 0.75
CA CYS A 416 -5.71 -10.52 -0.12
C CYS A 416 -6.34 -11.75 0.56
N ALA A 417 -6.49 -11.76 1.89
CA ALA A 417 -7.04 -12.88 2.65
C ALA A 417 -6.41 -14.24 2.29
N GLY A 418 -5.09 -14.25 2.07
CA GLY A 418 -4.31 -15.42 1.65
C GLY A 418 -4.49 -15.83 0.19
N LYS A 419 -5.10 -14.98 -0.65
CA LYS A 419 -5.26 -15.23 -2.10
C LYS A 419 -4.11 -14.63 -2.91
N ASP A 420 -3.84 -15.26 -4.04
CA ASP A 420 -2.82 -14.81 -4.99
C ASP A 420 -3.37 -13.65 -5.83
N VAL A 421 -3.20 -12.44 -5.30
CA VAL A 421 -3.45 -11.20 -6.02
C VAL A 421 -2.23 -10.84 -6.84
N ARG A 422 -2.46 -10.52 -8.11
CA ARG A 422 -1.45 -10.17 -9.10
C ARG A 422 -1.61 -8.72 -9.50
N VAL A 423 -0.53 -7.95 -9.45
CA VAL A 423 -0.46 -6.63 -10.09
C VAL A 423 0.22 -6.83 -11.43
N GLY A 424 -0.50 -6.55 -12.51
CA GLY A 424 0.01 -6.77 -13.86
C GLY A 424 0.31 -5.46 -14.58
N LYS A 425 -0.26 -5.33 -15.78
CA LYS A 425 -0.02 -4.24 -16.75
C LYS A 425 -0.65 -2.93 -16.26
N SER A 426 -0.01 -2.29 -15.30
CA SER A 426 -0.61 -1.17 -14.58
C SER A 426 0.22 0.12 -14.57
N ARG A 427 -0.48 1.26 -14.58
CA ARG A 427 0.08 2.53 -14.10
C ARG A 427 -0.51 2.79 -12.72
N ILE A 428 0.33 2.84 -11.71
CA ILE A 428 -0.08 3.13 -10.34
C ILE A 428 0.53 4.47 -9.93
N VAL A 429 -0.33 5.38 -9.50
CA VAL A 429 0.02 6.67 -8.92
C VAL A 429 -0.52 6.67 -7.49
N GLY A 430 0.27 6.20 -6.54
CA GLY A 430 -0.20 5.96 -5.18
C GLY A 430 0.63 4.94 -4.41
N THR A 431 0.27 4.77 -3.15
CA THR A 431 0.77 3.74 -2.24
C THR A 431 -0.19 2.55 -2.27
N LEU A 432 0.32 1.36 -2.59
CA LEU A 432 -0.46 0.13 -2.46
C LEU A 432 0.03 -0.64 -1.23
N VAL A 433 -0.90 -1.03 -0.37
CA VAL A 433 -0.64 -1.84 0.83
C VAL A 433 -1.25 -3.22 0.63
N PHE A 434 -0.40 -4.23 0.52
CA PHE A 434 -0.81 -5.63 0.49
C PHE A 434 -0.91 -6.16 1.92
N LEU A 435 -2.07 -6.73 2.25
CA LEU A 435 -2.30 -7.39 3.52
C LEU A 435 -2.62 -8.86 3.28
N ASN A 436 -1.87 -9.74 3.94
CA ASN A 436 -2.00 -11.19 3.90
C ASN A 436 -2.01 -11.73 2.44
N PRO A 437 -1.04 -11.37 1.59
CA PRO A 437 -0.90 -11.96 0.26
C PRO A 437 -0.81 -13.50 0.31
N GLY A 438 -1.33 -14.16 -0.72
CA GLY A 438 -1.08 -15.57 -0.94
C GLY A 438 0.37 -15.86 -1.36
N PRO A 439 0.82 -17.12 -1.30
CA PRO A 439 2.21 -17.51 -1.55
C PRO A 439 2.69 -17.22 -2.99
N ASP A 440 1.78 -17.08 -3.95
CA ASP A 440 2.08 -16.76 -5.34
C ASP A 440 1.61 -15.35 -5.74
N ALA A 441 1.31 -14.49 -4.76
CA ALA A 441 1.07 -13.07 -5.00
C ALA A 441 2.31 -12.42 -5.62
N ILE A 442 2.09 -11.66 -6.68
CA ILE A 442 3.19 -11.13 -7.50
C ILE A 442 2.84 -9.80 -8.14
N ILE A 443 3.84 -8.93 -8.21
CA ILE A 443 3.85 -7.74 -9.07
C ILE A 443 4.65 -8.10 -10.33
N GLU A 444 3.99 -8.17 -11.48
CA GLU A 444 4.59 -8.67 -12.72
C GLU A 444 4.27 -7.84 -13.96
N GLY A 445 5.05 -8.07 -15.02
CA GLY A 445 4.83 -7.46 -16.32
C GLY A 445 5.38 -6.04 -16.44
N PRO A 446 4.96 -5.29 -17.48
CA PRO A 446 5.34 -3.90 -17.63
C PRO A 446 4.48 -3.04 -16.69
N LEU A 447 5.12 -2.35 -15.76
CA LEU A 447 4.49 -1.57 -14.70
C LEU A 447 5.15 -0.19 -14.59
N VAL A 448 4.35 0.84 -14.38
CA VAL A 448 4.84 2.18 -14.06
C VAL A 448 4.22 2.63 -12.76
N TRP A 449 5.06 2.81 -11.75
CA TRP A 449 4.62 3.09 -10.39
C TRP A 449 5.34 4.30 -9.83
N GLU A 450 4.57 5.30 -9.43
CA GLU A 450 5.03 6.44 -8.64
C GLU A 450 4.11 6.61 -7.41
N PRO A 451 4.62 7.01 -6.24
CA PRO A 451 3.75 7.40 -5.14
C PRO A 451 2.99 8.68 -5.52
N ALA A 452 1.78 8.86 -4.97
CA ALA A 452 1.01 10.08 -5.19
C ALA A 452 1.59 11.29 -4.44
N GLU A 453 2.24 11.03 -3.29
CA GLU A 453 2.91 12.03 -2.44
C GLU A 453 4.41 11.76 -2.42
N LEU A 454 5.23 12.81 -2.40
CA LEU A 454 6.69 12.72 -2.56
C LEU A 454 7.37 11.87 -1.49
N ASP A 455 6.79 11.83 -0.29
CA ASP A 455 7.35 11.16 0.89
C ASP A 455 6.65 9.84 1.23
N TYR A 456 5.78 9.36 0.34
CA TYR A 456 5.09 8.09 0.53
C TYR A 456 5.78 6.94 -0.20
N PRO A 457 5.74 5.71 0.35
CA PRO A 457 6.21 4.53 -0.34
C PRO A 457 5.28 4.21 -1.51
N ALA A 458 5.84 3.63 -2.57
CA ALA A 458 5.03 3.07 -3.65
C ALA A 458 4.30 1.81 -3.17
N LEU A 459 4.98 0.92 -2.44
CA LEU A 459 4.49 -0.39 -2.04
C LEU A 459 4.80 -0.66 -0.56
N LEU A 460 3.82 -1.23 0.14
CA LEU A 460 3.96 -1.81 1.47
C LEU A 460 3.31 -3.20 1.47
N THR A 461 3.88 -4.13 2.22
CA THR A 461 3.30 -5.47 2.44
C THR A 461 3.58 -5.93 3.86
N ASN A 462 2.68 -6.71 4.46
CA ASN A 462 2.89 -7.34 5.77
C ASN A 462 3.35 -8.80 5.68
N ASP A 463 3.52 -9.34 4.47
CA ASP A 463 3.91 -10.73 4.21
C ASP A 463 4.62 -10.83 2.85
N ASP A 464 5.04 -12.04 2.48
CA ASP A 464 5.80 -12.33 1.26
C ASP A 464 5.07 -11.84 -0.01
N LEU A 465 5.82 -11.11 -0.84
CA LEU A 465 5.34 -10.61 -2.12
C LEU A 465 6.44 -10.68 -3.16
N ARG A 466 6.15 -11.30 -4.30
CA ARG A 466 7.12 -11.46 -5.38
C ARG A 466 7.08 -10.27 -6.31
N ILE A 467 8.24 -9.86 -6.83
CA ILE A 467 8.35 -8.81 -7.85
C ILE A 467 9.06 -9.39 -9.08
N GLY A 468 8.33 -9.51 -10.18
CA GLY A 468 8.76 -10.10 -11.46
C GLY A 468 8.50 -9.16 -12.64
N LEU A 469 9.16 -8.00 -12.65
CA LEU A 469 8.97 -6.98 -13.68
C LEU A 469 9.60 -7.39 -15.02
N SER A 470 8.92 -7.05 -16.12
CA SER A 470 9.45 -7.30 -17.46
C SER A 470 10.36 -6.15 -17.94
N SER A 471 11.35 -6.47 -18.78
CA SER A 471 12.15 -5.45 -19.49
C SER A 471 11.38 -4.78 -20.65
N ALA A 472 10.16 -5.23 -20.94
CA ALA A 472 9.32 -4.68 -21.98
C ALA A 472 8.82 -3.29 -21.57
N GLY A 473 8.87 -2.35 -22.52
CA GLY A 473 8.38 -1.00 -22.30
C GLY A 473 6.88 -0.94 -22.08
N PHE A 474 6.43 -0.31 -21.00
CA PHE A 474 5.01 -0.10 -20.73
C PHE A 474 4.42 0.93 -21.71
N ASN A 475 3.37 0.54 -22.44
CA ASN A 475 2.73 1.40 -23.42
C ASN A 475 1.20 1.23 -23.44
N GLU A 476 0.48 2.33 -23.65
CA GLU A 476 -0.99 2.39 -23.66
C GLU A 476 -1.62 1.47 -24.70
N THR A 477 -0.94 1.28 -25.83
CA THR A 477 -1.38 0.39 -26.91
C THR A 477 -1.42 -1.08 -26.46
N SER A 478 -0.52 -1.49 -25.57
CA SER A 478 -0.42 -2.85 -25.02
C SER A 478 -1.34 -3.11 -23.83
N VAL A 479 -1.99 -2.07 -23.31
CA VAL A 479 -3.00 -2.16 -22.24
C VAL A 479 -4.40 -1.87 -22.80
N GLY A 480 -4.49 -1.24 -23.98
CA GLY A 480 -5.76 -0.84 -24.60
C GLY A 480 -6.49 0.29 -23.85
N SER A 481 -5.80 1.01 -22.96
CA SER A 481 -6.37 2.10 -22.16
C SER A 481 -5.44 3.31 -22.11
N ASN A 482 -6.02 4.50 -21.94
CA ASN A 482 -5.26 5.73 -21.75
C ASN A 482 -4.69 5.73 -20.33
N LEU A 483 -3.37 5.82 -20.21
CA LEU A 483 -2.65 5.77 -18.95
C LEU A 483 -2.23 7.17 -18.48
N ASN A 484 -2.37 8.21 -19.30
CA ASN A 484 -2.10 9.61 -18.90
C ASN A 484 -3.26 10.57 -19.24
N PRO A 485 -4.48 10.31 -18.75
CA PRO A 485 -5.61 11.21 -18.92
C PRO A 485 -5.39 12.60 -18.27
N PRO A 486 -6.20 13.63 -18.59
CA PRO A 486 -6.00 15.00 -18.11
C PRO A 486 -5.93 15.16 -16.58
N ASP A 487 -6.63 14.31 -15.84
CA ASP A 487 -6.68 14.23 -14.39
C ASP A 487 -5.51 13.43 -13.77
N THR A 488 -4.75 12.71 -14.60
CA THR A 488 -3.52 11.99 -14.21
C THR A 488 -2.43 12.15 -15.29
N PRO A 489 -1.86 13.35 -15.49
CA PRO A 489 -0.79 13.57 -16.46
C PRO A 489 0.44 12.70 -16.14
N TYR A 490 1.34 12.49 -17.10
CA TYR A 490 2.58 11.75 -16.86
C TYR A 490 3.84 12.61 -17.10
N PRO A 491 4.80 12.66 -16.15
CA PRO A 491 4.68 12.20 -14.75
C PRO A 491 3.56 12.92 -13.99
N MET A 492 3.02 12.34 -12.90
CA MET A 492 1.84 12.91 -12.21
C MET A 492 2.01 14.41 -11.88
N ASN A 493 3.19 14.80 -11.39
CA ASN A 493 3.48 16.18 -11.07
C ASN A 493 4.22 16.87 -12.24
N GLY A 494 3.58 17.86 -12.87
CA GLY A 494 4.15 18.64 -13.98
C GLY A 494 4.27 17.90 -15.32
N GLY A 495 3.57 16.77 -15.47
CA GLY A 495 3.57 15.98 -16.70
C GLY A 495 2.67 16.46 -17.81
N THR A 496 2.58 15.64 -18.86
CA THR A 496 1.68 15.84 -19.99
C THR A 496 0.58 14.81 -19.99
N SER A 497 -0.62 15.24 -20.36
CA SER A 497 -1.79 14.38 -20.53
C SER A 497 -2.23 14.29 -21.99
N ASN A 498 -3.09 13.32 -22.28
CA ASN A 498 -3.79 13.22 -23.55
C ASN A 498 -5.24 12.73 -23.33
N THR A 499 -6.04 12.74 -24.39
CA THR A 499 -7.42 12.23 -24.38
C THR A 499 -7.60 10.95 -25.22
N SER A 500 -6.51 10.36 -25.70
CA SER A 500 -6.52 9.26 -26.69
C SER A 500 -5.35 8.33 -26.46
N LEU A 501 -5.51 7.03 -26.76
CA LEU A 501 -4.41 6.06 -26.74
C LEU A 501 -3.21 6.59 -27.54
N SER A 502 -2.07 6.80 -26.86
CA SER A 502 -0.85 7.24 -27.52
C SER A 502 0.04 6.06 -27.92
N THR A 503 0.47 6.05 -29.17
CA THR A 503 1.58 5.22 -29.66
C THR A 503 2.92 5.85 -29.27
N PRO A 504 3.99 5.05 -29.10
CA PRO A 504 4.97 5.17 -28.02
C PRO A 504 5.80 6.44 -28.16
N THR A 505 5.69 7.37 -27.22
CA THR A 505 6.79 8.34 -27.03
C THR A 505 6.93 8.91 -25.63
N ARG A 506 6.17 8.47 -24.60
CA ARG A 506 6.27 9.20 -23.32
C ARG A 506 5.88 8.49 -22.03
N ILE A 507 6.28 7.24 -21.84
CA ILE A 507 6.38 6.66 -20.47
C ILE A 507 7.74 5.95 -20.24
N LEU A 508 8.75 6.16 -21.11
CA LEU A 508 10.08 5.55 -20.93
C LEU A 508 11.21 6.57 -21.02
N ARG A 509 11.94 6.68 -19.90
CA ARG A 509 13.22 7.38 -19.67
C ARG A 509 13.28 8.88 -20.04
N LYS A 510 13.10 9.73 -19.03
CA LYS A 510 14.09 10.78 -18.76
C LYS A 510 14.93 10.35 -17.57
N SER A 511 16.05 9.67 -17.81
CA SER A 511 17.18 9.72 -16.90
C SER A 511 17.75 11.15 -16.96
N ARG A 512 17.13 12.09 -16.23
CA ARG A 512 17.83 13.31 -15.82
C ARG A 512 18.30 13.03 -14.41
N GLY A 513 19.62 12.94 -14.25
CA GLY A 513 20.26 12.76 -12.95
C GLY A 513 19.65 13.72 -11.94
N TRP A 514 19.18 13.17 -10.83
CA TRP A 514 18.82 13.94 -9.67
C TRP A 514 20.12 14.47 -9.04
N SER A 515 20.49 15.69 -9.38
CA SER A 515 21.39 16.47 -8.54
C SER A 515 20.56 17.11 -7.44
N ILE A 516 20.66 16.59 -6.22
CA ILE A 516 20.17 17.29 -5.02
C ILE A 516 21.00 18.58 -4.89
N PRO A 517 20.38 19.77 -4.83
CA PRO A 517 21.12 20.98 -4.48
C PRO A 517 21.52 20.86 -3.02
N ARG A 518 22.82 20.83 -2.74
CA ARG A 518 23.34 21.02 -1.38
C ARG A 518 22.84 22.36 -0.87
N ARG A 519 22.17 22.37 0.28
CA ARG A 519 22.22 23.50 1.20
C ARG A 519 23.24 23.20 2.27
#